data_AF-A0A5K1FIF4-F1
#
_entry.id   AF-A0A5K1FIF4-F1
#
_cell.length_a   1.000
_cell.length_b   1.000
_cell.length_c   1.000
_cell.angle_alpha   90.00
_cell.angle_beta   90.00
_cell.angle_gamma   90.00
#
_symmetry.space_group_name_H-M   'P 1'
#
loop_
_entity.id
_entity.type
_entity.pdbx_description
1 polymer ?
#
loop_
_entity_poly.entity_id
_entity_poly.type
_entity_poly.pdbx_seq_one_letter_code
_entity_poly.pdbx_strand_id
1 'polypeptide(L)'
;ICKTLFAAQFLTNRIVKLQTARSHFYPVQYLNQDNENSARLFYLQIDQDVLVLHTKPQLIVLVAKQPVFHQPRTVEQLGYIAILMQRNHSGIQGLQFIIQSTVKDPGRLDERPEAFLKMFDDKRYALPIEEFEISQGKEKV
;
A
#
# COMPACT_ATOMS: atom_id res chain seq x y z
N ILE A 1 -6.40 13.65 43.57
CA ILE A 1 -4.94 13.36 43.51
C ILE A 1 -4.74 12.31 42.42
N CYS A 2 -4.06 12.65 41.33
CA CYS A 2 -3.74 11.70 40.26
C CYS A 2 -2.45 10.95 40.64
N LYS A 3 -2.46 9.62 40.66
CA LYS A 3 -1.28 8.79 40.94
C LYS A 3 -0.64 8.36 39.63
N THR A 4 0.69 8.40 39.57
CA THR A 4 1.45 7.96 38.40
C THR A 4 1.30 6.44 38.18
N LEU A 5 1.23 6.03 36.92
CA LEU A 5 1.19 4.63 36.53
C LEU A 5 2.58 3.97 36.70
N PHE A 6 2.59 2.67 36.96
CA PHE A 6 3.82 1.89 36.97
C PHE A 6 4.38 1.74 35.56
N ALA A 7 5.70 1.62 35.43
CA ALA A 7 6.38 1.40 34.14
C ALA A 7 5.77 0.22 33.35
N ALA A 8 5.37 -0.85 34.04
CA ALA A 8 4.76 -2.04 33.43
C ALA A 8 3.34 -1.80 32.85
N GLN A 9 2.67 -0.70 33.23
CA GLN A 9 1.33 -0.36 32.75
C GLN A 9 1.37 0.44 31.44
N PHE A 10 2.55 0.89 30.99
CA PHE A 10 2.74 1.52 29.69
C PHE A 10 2.83 0.44 28.59
N LEU A 11 1.73 -0.27 28.36
CA LEU A 11 1.63 -1.28 27.32
C LEU A 11 1.56 -0.62 25.94
N THR A 12 2.31 -1.18 24.98
CA THR A 12 2.25 -0.79 23.57
C THR A 12 1.65 -1.90 22.74
N ASN A 13 0.90 -1.51 21.71
CA ASN A 13 0.38 -2.47 20.75
C ASN A 13 1.53 -3.11 19.96
N ARG A 14 1.36 -4.39 19.61
CA ARG A 14 2.29 -5.14 18.78
C ARG A 14 1.57 -5.63 17.53
N ILE A 15 2.28 -5.65 16.41
CA ILE A 15 1.75 -6.17 15.15
C ILE A 15 2.20 -7.60 14.96
N VAL A 16 1.32 -8.43 14.37
CA VAL A 16 1.65 -9.79 13.97
C VAL A 16 2.76 -9.75 12.91
N LYS A 17 3.82 -10.53 13.13
CA LYS A 17 4.88 -10.71 12.13
C LYS A 17 4.42 -11.74 11.11
N LEU A 18 4.21 -11.30 9.87
CA LEU A 18 3.93 -12.17 8.74
C LEU A 18 5.21 -12.93 8.36
N GLN A 19 5.05 -14.18 7.97
CA GLN A 19 6.17 -15.03 7.59
C GLN A 19 6.64 -14.65 6.17
N THR A 20 7.96 -14.62 5.97
CA THR A 20 8.55 -14.37 4.65
C THR A 20 8.04 -15.37 3.63
N ALA A 21 7.74 -14.89 2.41
CA ALA A 21 7.27 -15.70 1.28
C ALA A 21 5.95 -16.47 1.54
N ARG A 22 5.08 -15.97 2.43
CA ARG A 22 3.73 -16.50 2.62
C ARG A 22 2.68 -15.43 2.40
N SER A 23 1.64 -15.80 1.67
CA SER A 23 0.43 -15.01 1.46
C SER A 23 -0.66 -15.48 2.40
N HIS A 24 -1.33 -14.52 3.04
CA HIS A 24 -2.47 -14.77 3.91
C HIS A 24 -3.70 -14.09 3.31
N PHE A 25 -4.81 -14.83 3.22
CA PHE A 25 -6.05 -14.36 2.63
C PHE A 25 -7.14 -14.36 3.69
N TYR A 26 -7.80 -13.21 3.89
CA TYR A 26 -8.88 -13.06 4.86
C TYR A 26 -10.08 -12.42 4.18
N PRO A 27 -11.06 -13.21 3.71
CA PRO A 27 -12.28 -12.68 3.13
C PRO A 27 -13.22 -12.25 4.26
N VAL A 28 -13.77 -11.04 4.14
CA VAL A 28 -14.77 -10.52 5.07
C VAL A 28 -16.03 -10.20 4.28
N GLN A 29 -17.17 -10.68 4.77
CA GLN A 29 -18.46 -10.31 4.23
C GLN A 29 -18.75 -8.87 4.67
N TYR A 30 -19.07 -7.99 3.70
CA TYR A 30 -19.22 -6.56 3.95
C TYR A 30 -20.29 -6.25 4.99
N LEU A 31 -20.02 -5.21 5.81
CA LEU A 31 -20.98 -4.68 6.78
C LEU A 31 -22.17 -3.94 6.12
N ASN A 32 -22.00 -3.50 4.86
CA ASN A 32 -23.05 -2.83 4.10
C ASN A 32 -23.56 -3.75 3.00
N GLN A 33 -24.77 -4.28 3.18
CA GLN A 33 -25.43 -5.21 2.24
C GLN A 33 -25.93 -4.52 0.97
N ASP A 34 -26.15 -3.20 1.02
CA ASP A 34 -26.63 -2.40 -0.12
C ASP A 34 -25.49 -1.95 -1.06
N ASN A 35 -24.25 -2.17 -0.65
CA ASN A 35 -23.08 -1.83 -1.45
C ASN A 35 -22.68 -3.02 -2.32
N GLU A 36 -23.02 -2.96 -3.60
CA GLU A 36 -22.62 -3.98 -4.58
C GLU A 36 -21.12 -3.94 -4.93
N ASN A 37 -20.39 -2.92 -4.46
CA ASN A 37 -18.97 -2.80 -4.73
C ASN A 37 -18.16 -3.83 -3.95
N SER A 38 -17.12 -4.34 -4.60
CA SER A 38 -16.09 -5.14 -3.94
C SER A 38 -14.85 -4.29 -3.72
N ALA A 39 -14.25 -4.39 -2.55
CA ALA A 39 -12.94 -3.80 -2.28
C ALA A 39 -11.94 -4.83 -1.77
N ARG A 40 -10.68 -4.51 -1.99
CA ARG A 40 -9.54 -5.33 -1.66
C ARG A 40 -8.45 -4.50 -1.05
N LEU A 41 -7.89 -5.01 0.04
CA LEU A 41 -6.74 -4.44 0.71
C LEU A 41 -5.61 -5.47 0.62
N PHE A 42 -4.54 -5.08 -0.06
CA PHE A 42 -3.31 -5.87 -0.14
C PHE A 42 -2.22 -5.16 0.67
N TYR A 43 -1.60 -5.89 1.59
CA TYR A 43 -0.63 -5.35 2.54
C TYR A 43 0.67 -6.14 2.48
N LEU A 44 1.77 -5.44 2.19
CA LEU A 44 3.13 -5.97 2.24
C LEU A 44 3.80 -5.43 3.51
N GLN A 45 4.04 -6.31 4.48
CA GLN A 45 4.84 -5.99 5.65
C GLN A 45 6.32 -5.97 5.28
N ILE A 46 7.04 -4.90 5.66
CA ILE A 46 8.46 -4.73 5.30
C ILE A 46 9.34 -5.12 6.48
N ASP A 47 9.53 -4.25 7.48
CA ASP A 47 10.02 -4.59 8.83
C ASP A 47 9.98 -3.32 9.72
N GLN A 48 10.55 -3.40 10.91
CA GLN A 48 10.79 -2.28 11.82
C GLN A 48 11.64 -1.17 11.20
N ASP A 49 11.41 0.04 11.69
CA ASP A 49 11.98 1.32 11.25
C ASP A 49 13.52 1.37 11.29
N VAL A 50 14.17 0.74 10.31
CA VAL A 50 15.57 1.02 9.97
C VAL A 50 15.53 2.14 8.95
N LEU A 51 16.13 3.29 9.24
CA LEU A 51 16.04 4.53 8.46
C LEU A 51 16.15 4.35 6.92
N VAL A 52 17.00 3.41 6.47
CA VAL A 52 17.23 3.08 5.05
C VAL A 52 16.07 2.28 4.42
N LEU A 53 15.32 1.51 5.22
CA LEU A 53 14.10 0.83 4.80
C LEU A 53 12.89 1.79 4.77
N HIS A 54 12.97 2.98 5.34
CA HIS A 54 11.89 3.97 5.30
C HIS A 54 11.83 4.71 3.95
N THR A 55 12.99 5.05 3.37
CA THR A 55 13.05 5.84 2.13
C THR A 55 12.70 5.03 0.88
N LYS A 56 12.99 3.72 0.84
CA LYS A 56 12.69 2.89 -0.34
C LYS A 56 11.17 2.75 -0.62
N PRO A 57 10.31 2.44 0.38
CA PRO A 57 8.86 2.40 0.19
C PRO A 57 8.28 3.77 -0.15
N GLN A 58 8.79 4.85 0.46
CA GLN A 58 8.37 6.22 0.12
C GLN A 58 8.65 6.54 -1.35
N LEU A 59 9.84 6.19 -1.82
CA LEU A 59 10.24 6.37 -3.21
C LEU A 59 9.37 5.53 -4.16
N ILE A 60 9.10 4.27 -3.80
CA ILE A 60 8.16 3.43 -4.55
C ILE A 60 6.80 4.11 -4.62
N VAL A 61 6.23 4.55 -3.50
CA VAL A 61 4.93 5.25 -3.48
C VAL A 61 4.96 6.50 -4.35
N LEU A 62 6.04 7.29 -4.29
CA LEU A 62 6.18 8.53 -5.04
C LEU A 62 6.19 8.29 -6.56
N VAL A 63 7.06 7.38 -7.03
CA VAL A 63 7.20 7.05 -8.46
C VAL A 63 5.96 6.31 -8.96
N ALA A 64 5.39 5.43 -8.13
CA ALA A 64 4.20 4.65 -8.47
C ALA A 64 2.90 5.48 -8.43
N LYS A 65 2.87 6.64 -7.76
CA LYS A 65 1.64 7.42 -7.58
C LYS A 65 0.94 7.72 -8.91
N GLN A 66 1.64 8.32 -9.86
CA GLN A 66 1.11 8.63 -11.19
C GLN A 66 0.57 7.39 -11.95
N PRO A 67 1.34 6.30 -12.14
CA PRO A 67 0.86 5.12 -12.85
C PRO A 67 -0.23 4.32 -12.10
N VAL A 68 -0.22 4.30 -10.76
CA VAL A 68 -1.29 3.68 -9.93
C VAL A 68 -2.62 4.39 -10.15
N PHE A 69 -2.62 5.72 -10.30
CA PHE A 69 -3.85 6.47 -10.56
C PHE A 69 -4.30 6.37 -12.02
N HIS A 70 -3.37 6.40 -12.98
CA HIS A 70 -3.73 6.52 -14.40
C HIS A 70 -4.17 5.18 -15.03
N GLN A 71 -3.59 4.05 -14.61
CA GLN A 71 -3.84 2.76 -15.25
C GLN A 71 -5.24 2.19 -14.95
N PRO A 72 -5.67 2.08 -13.67
CA PRO A 72 -6.97 1.51 -13.34
C PRO A 72 -8.13 2.45 -13.70
N ARG A 73 -7.90 3.78 -13.67
CA ARG A 73 -8.95 4.79 -13.84
C ARG A 73 -9.15 5.20 -15.30
N THR A 74 -8.09 5.38 -16.08
CA THR A 74 -8.19 5.95 -17.43
C THR A 74 -8.15 4.90 -18.53
N VAL A 75 -7.36 3.83 -18.37
CA VAL A 75 -7.18 2.80 -19.40
C VAL A 75 -8.19 1.67 -19.25
N GLU A 76 -8.40 1.18 -18.03
CA GLU A 76 -9.27 0.03 -17.82
C GLU A 76 -10.74 0.41 -17.52
N GLN A 77 -11.05 1.69 -17.28
CA GLN A 77 -12.41 2.24 -17.06
C GLN A 77 -13.27 1.55 -15.97
N LEU A 78 -12.65 0.88 -15.02
CA LEU A 78 -13.35 -0.03 -14.11
C LEU A 78 -13.88 0.64 -12.83
N GLY A 79 -14.08 1.96 -12.84
CA GLY A 79 -14.71 2.69 -11.71
C GLY A 79 -13.90 2.69 -10.40
N TYR A 80 -12.57 2.56 -10.47
CA TYR A 80 -11.74 2.24 -9.32
C TYR A 80 -11.35 3.42 -8.42
N ILE A 81 -11.45 3.19 -7.10
CA ILE A 81 -10.52 3.78 -6.14
C ILE A 81 -9.32 2.82 -6.08
N ALA A 82 -8.18 3.24 -6.63
CA ALA A 82 -6.90 2.55 -6.50
C ALA A 82 -5.93 3.45 -5.72
N ILE A 83 -5.54 3.04 -4.51
CA ILE A 83 -4.67 3.82 -3.64
C ILE A 83 -3.46 2.96 -3.29
N LEU A 84 -2.27 3.50 -3.54
CA LEU A 84 -1.02 2.99 -3.03
C LEU A 84 -0.48 3.94 -1.98
N MET A 85 -0.18 3.41 -0.79
CA MET A 85 0.36 4.21 0.29
C MET A 85 1.24 3.40 1.24
N GLN A 86 2.13 4.09 1.93
CA GLN A 86 2.85 3.54 3.07
C GLN A 86 2.01 3.66 4.34
N ARG A 87 2.11 2.65 5.21
CA ARG A 87 1.48 2.64 6.52
C ARG A 87 2.49 2.27 7.60
N ASN A 88 2.40 2.98 8.72
CA ASN A 88 3.02 2.60 9.98
C ASN A 88 1.94 2.07 10.92
N HIS A 89 2.08 0.82 11.34
CA HIS A 89 1.25 0.21 12.37
C HIS A 89 2.14 -0.13 13.56
N SER A 90 2.00 0.62 14.66
CA SER A 90 2.75 0.41 15.91
C SER A 90 4.27 0.20 15.71
N GLY A 91 4.89 1.01 14.85
CA GLY A 91 6.34 0.96 14.56
C GLY A 91 6.74 -0.03 13.45
N ILE A 92 5.78 -0.76 12.88
CA ILE A 92 6.01 -1.63 11.72
C ILE A 92 5.56 -0.92 10.44
N GLN A 93 6.48 -0.81 9.50
CA GLN A 93 6.23 -0.22 8.20
C GLN A 93 5.67 -1.26 7.23
N GLY A 94 4.78 -0.83 6.35
CA GLY A 94 4.32 -1.64 5.24
C GLY A 94 3.75 -0.83 4.09
N LEU A 95 3.63 -1.48 2.95
CA LEU A 95 3.04 -0.92 1.74
C LEU A 95 1.62 -1.46 1.59
N GLN A 96 0.66 -0.57 1.38
CA GLN A 96 -0.75 -0.90 1.27
C GLN A 96 -1.29 -0.49 -0.09
N PHE A 97 -1.95 -1.44 -0.75
CA PHE A 97 -2.75 -1.21 -1.95
C PHE A 97 -4.21 -1.43 -1.62
N ILE A 98 -5.04 -0.45 -1.97
CA ILE A 98 -6.51 -0.53 -1.81
C ILE A 98 -7.12 -0.40 -3.19
N ILE A 99 -7.95 -1.35 -3.56
CA ILE A 99 -8.68 -1.37 -4.84
C ILE A 99 -10.15 -1.56 -4.52
N GLN A 100 -11.02 -0.67 -5.01
CA GLN A 100 -12.49 -0.83 -4.91
C GLN A 100 -13.12 -0.78 -6.29
N SER A 101 -13.85 -1.83 -6.68
CA SER A 101 -14.53 -1.99 -7.96
C SER A 101 -16.04 -1.98 -7.86
N THR A 102 -16.68 -1.44 -8.90
CA THR A 102 -18.12 -1.57 -9.19
C THR A 102 -18.46 -2.82 -9.99
N VAL A 103 -17.48 -3.50 -10.59
CA VAL A 103 -17.69 -4.67 -11.47
C VAL A 103 -17.17 -5.94 -10.80
N LYS A 104 -18.00 -6.98 -10.80
CA LYS A 104 -17.90 -8.23 -10.02
C LYS A 104 -16.67 -9.10 -10.35
N ASP A 105 -15.86 -9.36 -9.32
CA ASP A 105 -15.51 -10.67 -8.73
C ASP A 105 -14.21 -10.45 -7.92
N PRO A 106 -14.20 -10.68 -6.59
CA PRO A 106 -13.00 -10.46 -5.78
C PRO A 106 -11.76 -11.22 -6.27
N GLY A 107 -11.96 -12.39 -6.87
CA GLY A 107 -10.88 -13.22 -7.42
C GLY A 107 -10.18 -12.58 -8.62
N ARG A 108 -10.88 -11.77 -9.42
CA ARG A 108 -10.26 -11.01 -10.51
C ARG A 108 -9.50 -9.77 -10.03
N LEU A 109 -9.72 -9.34 -8.79
CA LEU A 109 -8.96 -8.26 -8.15
C LEU A 109 -7.66 -8.76 -7.53
N ASP A 110 -7.52 -10.06 -7.29
CA ASP A 110 -6.33 -10.64 -6.62
C ASP A 110 -5.06 -10.51 -7.46
N GLU A 111 -5.17 -10.64 -8.79
CA GLU A 111 -4.01 -10.54 -9.71
C GLU A 111 -3.57 -9.09 -9.97
N ARG A 112 -4.39 -8.09 -9.62
CA ARG A 112 -4.16 -6.70 -9.99
C ARG A 112 -3.00 -6.04 -9.24
N PRO A 113 -2.84 -6.19 -7.91
CA PRO A 113 -1.67 -5.70 -7.20
C PRO A 113 -0.37 -6.31 -7.77
N GLU A 114 -0.37 -7.60 -8.07
CA GLU A 114 0.81 -8.29 -8.62
C GLU A 114 1.13 -7.83 -10.04
N ALA A 115 0.13 -7.73 -10.91
CA ALA A 115 0.29 -7.17 -12.25
C ALA A 115 0.80 -5.73 -12.22
N PHE A 116 0.33 -4.92 -11.26
CA PHE A 116 0.83 -3.57 -11.05
C PHE A 116 2.30 -3.58 -10.63
N LEU A 117 2.68 -4.42 -9.66
CA LEU A 117 4.06 -4.53 -9.21
C LEU A 117 4.99 -4.99 -10.33
N LYS A 118 4.55 -5.94 -11.15
CA LYS A 118 5.29 -6.41 -12.33
C LYS A 118 5.47 -5.27 -13.35
N MET A 119 4.40 -4.56 -13.70
CA MET A 119 4.48 -3.41 -14.59
C MET A 119 5.41 -2.30 -14.03
N PHE A 120 5.35 -2.07 -12.72
CA PHE A 120 6.21 -1.10 -12.07
C PHE A 120 7.69 -1.51 -12.15
N ASP A 121 8.01 -2.78 -11.94
CA ASP A 121 9.36 -3.31 -12.10
C ASP A 121 9.85 -3.17 -13.54
N ASP A 122 9.02 -3.55 -14.52
CA ASP A 122 9.30 -3.40 -15.96
C ASP A 122 9.56 -1.91 -16.33
N LYS A 123 8.80 -0.96 -15.75
CA LYS A 123 9.00 0.50 -15.94
C LYS A 123 10.22 1.05 -15.21
N ARG A 124 10.66 0.43 -14.10
CA ARG A 124 11.86 0.86 -13.35
C ARG A 124 13.12 0.77 -14.21
N TYR A 125 13.16 -0.18 -15.15
CA TYR A 125 14.23 -0.31 -16.14
C TYR A 125 14.16 0.71 -17.29
N ALA A 126 13.03 1.43 -17.42
CA ALA A 126 12.79 2.40 -18.48
C ALA A 126 12.83 3.86 -18.01
N LEU A 127 12.90 4.12 -16.69
CA LEU A 127 13.03 5.47 -16.14
C LEU A 127 14.48 5.96 -16.30
N PRO A 128 14.74 6.99 -17.14
CA PRO A 128 16.05 7.61 -17.20
C PRO A 128 16.36 8.28 -15.85
N ILE A 129 17.64 8.31 -15.48
CA ILE A 129 18.12 8.94 -14.24
C ILE A 129 17.62 10.39 -14.11
N GLU A 130 17.42 11.10 -15.22
CA GLU A 130 16.92 12.48 -15.20
C GLU A 130 15.50 12.62 -14.64
N GLU A 131 14.56 11.71 -14.94
CA GLU A 131 13.20 11.76 -14.38
C GLU A 131 13.17 11.37 -12.90
N PHE A 132 14.09 10.48 -12.50
CA PHE A 132 14.26 10.09 -11.12
C PHE A 132 14.69 11.27 -10.25
N GLU A 133 15.66 12.07 -10.70
CA GLU A 133 16.14 13.27 -9.99
C GLU A 133 15.07 14.36 -9.90
N ILE A 134 14.26 14.56 -10.95
CA ILE A 134 13.15 15.54 -10.94
C ILE A 134 12.10 15.17 -9.88
N SER A 135 11.83 13.88 -9.68
CA SER A 135 10.88 13.41 -8.66
C SER A 135 11.34 13.67 -7.23
N GLN A 136 12.65 13.83 -6.99
CA GLN A 136 13.25 14.03 -5.67
C GLN A 136 13.30 15.50 -5.22
N GLY A 137 13.00 16.47 -6.08
CA GLY A 137 12.98 17.87 -5.66
C GLY A 137 13.05 18.88 -6.80
N LYS A 138 11.87 19.37 -7.22
CA LYS A 138 11.69 20.76 -7.64
C LYS A 138 10.37 21.29 -7.08
N GLU A 139 10.35 21.56 -5.77
CA GLU A 139 9.56 22.71 -5.31
C GLU A 139 10.25 23.94 -5.90
N LYS A 140 9.57 24.58 -6.86
CA LYS A 140 10.00 25.88 -7.39
C LYS A 140 10.03 26.87 -6.23
N VAL A 141 11.20 27.42 -5.95
CA VAL A 141 11.36 28.71 -5.27
C VAL A 141 10.72 29.79 -6.13
#